data_AF-X1SGU6-F1
#
_entry.id   AF-X1SGU6-F1
#
_cell.length_a   1.000
_cell.length_b   1.000
_cell.length_c   1.000
_cell.angle_alpha   90.00
_cell.angle_beta   90.00
_cell.angle_gamma   90.00
#
_symmetry.space_group_name_H-M   'P 1'
#
loop_
_entity.id
_entity.type
_entity.pdbx_description
1 polymer ?
#
loop_
_entity_poly.entity_id
_entity_poly.type
_entity_poly.pdbx_seq_one_letter_code
_entity_poly.pdbx_strand_id
1 'polypeptide(L)'
;VCDETVRIITRQDYKNNDVTLKNGKNVWKFSATKVTDFSFAVSDNFNWDAASVEVDKSTGKRVLTSAVYPDSTIHWENAAQYARATIKYMSEELPGVPYPYPHTTTFCNKKRGGGMETPMMANNGAPKDKGDLIGLIFHEISHSYFPFYMGTNE
;
A
#
# COMPACT_ATOMS: atom_id res chain seq x y z
N VAL A 1 -1.49 16.47 -2.40
CA VAL A 1 -2.55 15.82 -1.58
C VAL A 1 -3.77 15.65 -2.46
N CYS A 2 -4.26 14.42 -2.64
CA CYS A 2 -5.39 14.11 -3.53
C CYS A 2 -6.20 12.94 -2.97
N ASP A 3 -7.53 13.04 -2.93
CA ASP A 3 -8.41 11.91 -2.56
C ASP A 3 -8.61 10.95 -3.74
N GLU A 4 -8.50 11.45 -4.96
CA GLU A 4 -8.59 10.67 -6.19
C GLU A 4 -7.27 9.93 -6.49
N THR A 5 -7.38 8.88 -7.28
CA THR A 5 -6.22 8.09 -7.70
C THR A 5 -5.34 8.89 -8.66
N VAL A 6 -4.05 8.94 -8.35
CA VAL A 6 -2.98 9.46 -9.20
C VAL A 6 -2.16 8.29 -9.72
N ARG A 7 -1.95 8.23 -11.05
CA ARG A 7 -1.08 7.26 -11.71
C ARG A 7 0.36 7.78 -11.66
N ILE A 8 1.19 7.28 -10.74
CA ILE A 8 2.60 7.69 -10.58
C ILE A 8 3.48 7.02 -11.62
N ILE A 9 3.32 5.71 -11.82
CA ILE A 9 4.00 4.94 -12.86
C ILE A 9 2.94 4.20 -13.66
N THR A 10 3.00 4.34 -14.97
CA THR A 10 2.16 3.62 -15.93
C THR A 10 2.97 2.61 -16.72
N ARG A 11 2.25 1.74 -17.43
CA ARG A 11 2.80 0.86 -18.46
C ARG A 11 3.68 1.55 -19.49
N GLN A 12 3.33 2.77 -19.88
CA GLN A 12 4.09 3.48 -20.89
C GLN A 12 5.44 3.93 -20.32
N ASP A 13 5.47 4.39 -19.08
CA ASP A 13 6.67 4.89 -18.41
C ASP A 13 7.72 3.78 -18.27
N TYR A 14 7.33 2.62 -17.76
CA TYR A 14 8.29 1.52 -17.60
C TYR A 14 8.71 0.91 -18.95
N LYS A 15 7.85 0.89 -19.97
CA LYS A 15 8.23 0.47 -21.34
C LYS A 15 9.22 1.44 -21.99
N ASN A 16 9.11 2.73 -21.70
CA ASN A 16 10.04 3.76 -22.17
C ASN A 16 11.32 3.84 -21.32
N ASN A 17 11.46 2.97 -20.31
CA ASN A 17 12.50 3.01 -19.29
C ASN A 17 12.55 4.35 -18.54
N ASP A 18 11.45 5.09 -18.45
CA ASP A 18 11.41 6.47 -17.92
C ASP A 18 11.03 6.55 -16.43
N VAL A 19 11.27 5.46 -15.68
CA VAL A 19 10.93 5.35 -14.26
C VAL A 19 12.07 5.76 -13.34
N THR A 20 13.31 5.55 -13.78
CA THR A 20 14.50 5.84 -12.97
C THR A 20 15.51 6.67 -13.73
N LEU A 21 16.39 7.35 -13.01
CA LEU A 21 17.48 8.12 -13.60
C LEU A 21 18.37 7.22 -14.46
N LYS A 22 18.82 7.74 -15.60
CA LYS A 22 19.68 7.04 -16.58
C LYS A 22 21.14 6.97 -16.11
N ASN A 23 21.36 6.40 -14.93
CA ASN A 23 22.68 6.18 -14.32
C ASN A 23 23.08 4.70 -14.40
N GLY A 24 24.38 4.40 -14.40
CA GLY A 24 24.86 3.01 -14.31
C GLY A 24 24.49 2.31 -12.99
N LYS A 25 24.19 3.08 -11.94
CA LYS A 25 23.67 2.59 -10.65
C LYS A 25 22.79 3.64 -10.00
N ASN A 26 21.60 3.24 -9.59
CA ASN A 26 20.71 4.03 -8.74
C ASN A 26 20.74 3.45 -7.32
N VAL A 27 20.79 4.33 -6.30
CA VAL A 27 20.89 3.93 -4.89
C VAL A 27 19.76 4.58 -4.11
N TRP A 28 18.93 3.75 -3.48
CA TRP A 28 17.90 4.18 -2.54
C TRP A 28 18.33 3.85 -1.12
N LYS A 29 18.07 4.76 -0.19
CA LYS A 29 18.36 4.60 1.24
C LYS A 29 17.05 4.79 2.01
N PHE A 30 16.66 3.77 2.76
CA PHE A 30 15.45 3.78 3.58
C PHE A 30 15.83 3.83 5.05
N SER A 31 15.02 4.50 5.86
CA SER A 31 15.15 4.53 7.31
C SER A 31 13.76 4.53 7.92
N ALA A 32 13.55 3.66 8.91
CA ALA A 32 12.34 3.60 9.70
C ALA A 32 12.74 3.39 11.16
N THR A 33 12.04 4.06 12.07
CA THR A 33 12.25 3.95 13.51
C THR A 33 10.99 3.44 14.17
N LYS A 34 11.11 2.64 15.23
CA LYS A 34 9.97 2.09 15.97
C LYS A 34 9.04 1.24 15.08
N VAL A 35 9.63 0.47 14.18
CA VAL A 35 8.93 -0.55 13.39
C VAL A 35 9.39 -1.92 13.85
N THR A 36 8.47 -2.88 13.88
CA THR A 36 8.73 -4.26 14.32
C THR A 36 9.38 -5.10 13.25
N ASP A 37 9.15 -4.77 11.98
CA ASP A 37 9.69 -5.48 10.83
C ASP A 37 9.84 -4.52 9.63
N PHE A 38 10.45 -5.01 8.56
CA PHE A 38 10.70 -4.27 7.33
C PHE A 38 10.56 -5.16 6.10
N SER A 39 9.93 -4.62 5.05
CA SER A 39 9.92 -5.23 3.73
C SER A 39 10.31 -4.21 2.65
N PHE A 40 10.85 -4.72 1.55
CA PHE A 40 11.05 -3.95 0.33
C PHE A 40 10.75 -4.82 -0.88
N ALA A 41 10.32 -4.18 -1.95
CA ALA A 41 10.07 -4.84 -3.23
C ALA A 41 10.59 -3.97 -4.37
N VAL A 42 11.01 -4.63 -5.45
CA VAL A 42 11.43 -3.98 -6.69
C VAL A 42 10.78 -4.69 -7.86
N SER A 43 10.42 -3.90 -8.88
CA SER A 43 9.87 -4.39 -10.13
C SER A 43 10.27 -3.45 -11.26
N ASP A 44 10.42 -4.00 -12.45
CA ASP A 44 10.70 -3.27 -13.69
C ASP A 44 9.47 -3.14 -14.60
N ASN A 45 8.32 -3.70 -14.21
CA ASN A 45 7.14 -3.84 -15.07
C ASN A 45 5.80 -3.65 -14.34
N PHE A 46 5.79 -2.89 -13.25
CA PHE A 46 4.57 -2.63 -12.48
C PHE A 46 4.12 -1.18 -12.63
N ASN A 47 2.81 -0.99 -12.56
CA ASN A 47 2.19 0.31 -12.32
C ASN A 47 2.35 0.70 -10.84
N TRP A 48 2.30 2.00 -10.57
CA TRP A 48 2.20 2.56 -9.23
C TRP A 48 1.09 3.60 -9.21
N ASP A 49 0.02 3.28 -8.50
CA ASP A 49 -1.11 4.15 -8.24
C ASP A 49 -1.07 4.65 -6.79
N ALA A 50 -1.46 5.90 -6.56
CA ALA A 50 -1.49 6.48 -5.22
C ALA A 50 -2.74 7.32 -4.98
N ALA A 51 -3.17 7.37 -3.72
CA ALA A 51 -4.18 8.28 -3.21
C ALA A 51 -3.78 8.77 -1.82
N SER A 52 -4.56 9.66 -1.22
CA SER A 52 -4.34 10.09 0.17
C SER A 52 -5.64 10.09 0.96
N VAL A 53 -5.52 9.90 2.27
CA VAL A 53 -6.66 9.84 3.18
C VAL A 53 -6.37 10.63 4.43
N GLU A 54 -7.33 11.41 4.91
CA GLU A 54 -7.27 12.04 6.22
C GLU A 54 -7.61 11.01 7.30
N VAL A 55 -6.76 10.93 8.32
CA VAL A 55 -6.87 9.94 9.40
C VAL A 55 -7.06 10.59 10.77
N ASP A 56 -6.93 11.92 10.85
CA ASP A 56 -7.16 12.69 12.06
C ASP A 56 -7.61 14.11 11.69
N LYS A 57 -8.89 14.41 11.94
CA LYS A 57 -9.51 15.71 11.67
C LYS A 57 -8.98 16.83 12.56
N SER A 58 -8.50 16.50 13.77
CA SER A 58 -8.04 17.50 14.74
C SER A 58 -6.66 18.05 14.37
N THR A 59 -5.80 17.21 13.79
CA THR A 59 -4.45 17.60 13.35
C THR A 59 -4.35 17.81 11.84
N GLY A 60 -5.37 17.39 11.07
CA GLY A 60 -5.32 17.34 9.62
C GLY A 60 -4.33 16.29 9.09
N LYS A 61 -3.98 15.28 9.90
CA LYS A 61 -3.01 14.25 9.49
C LYS A 61 -3.57 13.47 8.31
N ARG A 62 -2.74 13.34 7.27
CA ARG A 62 -3.05 12.55 6.08
C ARG A 62 -2.00 11.48 5.84
N VAL A 63 -2.45 10.38 5.24
CA VAL A 63 -1.63 9.21 4.92
C VAL A 63 -1.69 8.95 3.43
N LEU A 64 -0.53 8.68 2.84
CA LEU A 64 -0.41 8.22 1.45
C LEU A 64 -0.77 6.73 1.38
N THR A 65 -1.68 6.36 0.48
CA THR A 65 -1.97 4.96 0.16
C THR A 65 -1.47 4.66 -1.25
N SER A 66 -0.65 3.64 -1.40
CA SER A 66 -0.07 3.24 -2.68
C SER A 66 -0.49 1.83 -3.07
N ALA A 67 -0.66 1.58 -4.35
CA ALA A 67 -0.81 0.25 -4.92
C ALA A 67 0.23 0.04 -6.03
N VAL A 68 0.94 -1.08 -5.98
CA VAL A 68 2.01 -1.42 -6.93
C VAL A 68 1.73 -2.80 -7.51
N TYR A 69 1.45 -2.88 -8.81
CA TYR A 69 0.88 -4.08 -9.43
C TYR A 69 1.17 -4.18 -10.94
N PRO A 70 1.20 -5.38 -11.53
CA PRO A 70 1.35 -5.54 -12.97
C PRO A 70 0.00 -5.36 -13.69
N ASP A 71 0.01 -4.90 -14.93
CA ASP A 71 -1.22 -4.71 -15.75
C ASP A 71 -2.06 -5.98 -15.93
N SER A 72 -1.45 -7.16 -15.79
CA SER A 72 -2.15 -8.44 -15.95
C SER A 72 -3.07 -8.80 -14.78
N THR A 73 -3.00 -8.06 -13.67
CA THR A 73 -3.75 -8.41 -12.46
C THR A 73 -5.08 -7.68 -12.39
N ILE A 74 -6.15 -8.47 -12.34
CA ILE A 74 -7.54 -8.00 -12.32
C ILE A 74 -7.83 -7.26 -11.01
N HIS A 75 -8.58 -6.15 -11.08
CA HIS A 75 -9.09 -5.34 -9.95
C HIS A 75 -8.05 -4.49 -9.19
N TRP A 76 -6.77 -4.72 -9.43
CA TRP A 76 -5.69 -4.00 -8.74
C TRP A 76 -5.59 -2.52 -9.15
N GLU A 77 -6.19 -2.11 -10.26
CA GLU A 77 -6.32 -0.71 -10.66
C GLU A 77 -7.12 0.15 -9.69
N ASN A 78 -7.83 -0.48 -8.74
CA ASN A 78 -8.57 0.18 -7.68
C ASN A 78 -7.95 -0.06 -6.29
N ALA A 79 -6.83 -0.79 -6.18
CA ALA A 79 -6.27 -1.20 -4.90
C ALA A 79 -5.83 -0.02 -4.03
N ALA A 80 -5.35 1.08 -4.61
CA ALA A 80 -5.00 2.29 -3.85
C ALA A 80 -6.23 2.90 -3.15
N GLN A 81 -7.41 2.82 -3.80
CA GLN A 81 -8.68 3.28 -3.23
C GLN A 81 -9.22 2.30 -2.19
N TYR A 82 -9.06 0.99 -2.40
CA TYR A 82 -9.39 -0.01 -1.37
C TYR A 82 -8.54 0.19 -0.11
N ALA A 83 -7.22 0.39 -0.26
CA ALA A 83 -6.33 0.71 0.85
C ALA A 83 -6.73 2.01 1.56
N ARG A 84 -7.10 3.05 0.79
CA ARG A 84 -7.64 4.31 1.33
C ARG A 84 -8.92 4.10 2.14
N ALA A 85 -9.86 3.32 1.61
CA ALA A 85 -11.11 3.01 2.31
C ALA A 85 -10.86 2.22 3.59
N THR A 86 -9.97 1.23 3.55
CA THR A 86 -9.53 0.47 4.74
C THR A 86 -8.95 1.39 5.80
N ILE A 87 -7.98 2.24 5.45
CA ILE A 87 -7.37 3.15 6.43
C ILE A 87 -8.40 4.10 7.00
N LYS A 88 -9.27 4.68 6.15
CA LYS A 88 -10.35 5.57 6.61
C LYS A 88 -11.25 4.87 7.62
N TYR A 89 -11.75 3.68 7.28
CA TYR A 89 -12.61 2.90 8.16
C TYR A 89 -11.91 2.57 9.48
N MET A 90 -10.66 2.11 9.43
CA MET A 90 -9.91 1.76 10.64
C MET A 90 -9.62 2.98 11.52
N SER A 91 -9.43 4.16 10.90
CA SER A 91 -9.19 5.42 11.61
C SER A 91 -10.45 6.08 12.18
N GLU A 92 -11.61 5.90 11.54
CA GLU A 92 -12.87 6.55 11.97
C GLU A 92 -13.81 5.63 12.75
N GLU A 93 -13.82 4.31 12.47
CA GLU A 93 -14.84 3.39 12.97
C GLU A 93 -14.25 2.32 13.91
N LEU A 94 -13.37 1.45 13.41
CA LEU A 94 -12.82 0.35 14.20
C LEU A 94 -11.36 0.08 13.82
N PRO A 95 -10.37 0.38 14.67
CA PRO A 95 -10.49 0.76 16.09
C PRO A 95 -10.82 2.24 16.35
N GLY A 96 -10.96 3.09 15.34
CA GLY A 96 -11.20 4.52 15.53
C GLY A 96 -9.96 5.28 16.01
N VAL A 97 -8.77 4.82 15.60
CA VAL A 97 -7.48 5.42 15.97
C VAL A 97 -6.79 5.90 14.70
N PRO A 98 -6.20 7.11 14.67
CA PRO A 98 -5.46 7.57 13.50
C PRO A 98 -4.37 6.60 13.07
N TYR A 99 -4.28 6.29 11.77
CA TYR A 99 -3.26 5.37 11.24
C TYR A 99 -1.86 5.74 11.74
N PRO A 100 -1.08 4.79 12.29
CA PRO A 100 0.12 5.11 13.07
C PRO A 100 1.32 5.50 12.20
N TYR A 101 1.33 5.15 10.92
CA TYR A 101 2.45 5.37 10.01
C TYR A 101 2.19 6.49 8.98
N PRO A 102 3.22 7.05 8.32
CA PRO A 102 3.03 8.13 7.34
C PRO A 102 2.45 7.66 6.00
N HIS A 103 2.59 6.38 5.65
CA HIS A 103 2.09 5.81 4.40
C HIS A 103 1.78 4.32 4.54
N THR A 104 1.08 3.76 3.55
CA THR A 104 1.03 2.32 3.32
C THR A 104 1.16 2.01 1.82
N THR A 105 1.77 0.87 1.51
CA THR A 105 1.85 0.34 0.15
C THR A 105 1.28 -1.06 0.08
N THR A 106 0.24 -1.25 -0.73
CA THR A 106 -0.24 -2.58 -1.12
C THR A 106 0.54 -3.03 -2.36
N PHE A 107 1.33 -4.08 -2.23
CA PHE A 107 2.16 -4.64 -3.31
C PHE A 107 1.61 -5.97 -3.80
N CYS A 108 1.50 -6.16 -5.12
CA CYS A 108 0.99 -7.39 -5.73
C CYS A 108 2.08 -8.44 -5.90
N ASN A 109 2.04 -9.52 -5.13
CA ASN A 109 3.00 -10.63 -5.26
C ASN A 109 2.66 -11.65 -6.37
N LYS A 110 1.58 -11.43 -7.13
CA LYS A 110 1.07 -12.29 -8.21
C LYS A 110 0.62 -13.70 -7.80
N LYS A 111 0.75 -14.11 -6.52
CA LYS A 111 0.20 -15.40 -6.03
C LYS A 111 -1.32 -15.31 -5.98
N ARG A 112 -2.03 -16.45 -5.96
CA ARG A 112 -3.51 -16.44 -5.98
C ARG A 112 -4.16 -15.94 -4.68
N GLY A 113 -3.43 -15.96 -3.57
CA GLY A 113 -3.95 -15.58 -2.26
C GLY A 113 -2.84 -15.55 -1.21
N GLY A 114 -3.24 -15.29 0.03
CA GLY A 114 -2.36 -14.98 1.14
C GLY A 114 -1.78 -13.56 1.03
N GLY A 115 -1.29 -13.06 2.14
CA GLY A 115 -0.48 -11.85 2.17
C GLY A 115 0.64 -11.99 3.19
N MET A 116 1.31 -10.86 3.40
CA MET A 116 2.30 -10.69 4.44
C MET A 116 2.33 -9.21 4.75
N GLU A 117 1.97 -8.90 5.97
CA GLU A 117 1.96 -7.58 6.53
C GLU A 117 3.35 -7.17 7.02
N THR A 118 3.67 -5.90 6.88
CA THR A 118 4.76 -5.25 7.59
C THR A 118 4.33 -3.81 7.87
N PRO A 119 4.95 -3.11 8.83
CA PRO A 119 4.76 -1.68 8.98
C PRO A 119 4.90 -0.96 7.63
N MET A 120 3.85 -0.22 7.22
CA MET A 120 3.78 0.56 5.97
C MET A 120 3.75 -0.25 4.65
N MET A 121 3.67 -1.58 4.67
CA MET A 121 3.52 -2.37 3.43
C MET A 121 2.73 -3.67 3.66
N ALA A 122 1.80 -3.95 2.74
CA ALA A 122 1.04 -5.20 2.67
C ALA A 122 1.38 -5.92 1.35
N ASN A 123 1.97 -7.10 1.43
CA ASN A 123 2.43 -7.88 0.28
C ASN A 123 1.38 -8.92 -0.14
N ASN A 124 0.40 -8.50 -0.93
CA ASN A 124 -0.84 -9.24 -1.14
C ASN A 124 -0.82 -10.11 -2.41
N GLY A 125 -1.50 -11.25 -2.31
CA GLY A 125 -1.93 -12.05 -3.45
C GLY A 125 -2.93 -11.31 -4.35
N ALA A 126 -3.20 -11.94 -5.49
CA ALA A 126 -4.06 -11.51 -6.57
C ALA A 126 -5.23 -12.49 -6.77
N PRO A 127 -6.17 -12.55 -5.81
CA PRO A 127 -7.40 -13.32 -6.03
C PRO A 127 -8.17 -12.74 -7.22
N LYS A 128 -8.94 -13.60 -7.90
CA LYS A 128 -9.72 -13.20 -9.08
C LYS A 128 -11.02 -12.52 -8.69
N ASP A 129 -11.58 -12.86 -7.53
CA ASP A 129 -12.78 -12.23 -7.03
C ASP A 129 -12.47 -10.87 -6.40
N LYS A 130 -13.32 -9.88 -6.68
CA LYS A 130 -13.14 -8.51 -6.16
C LYS A 130 -13.33 -8.44 -4.65
N GLY A 131 -14.29 -9.18 -4.11
CA GLY A 131 -14.55 -9.24 -2.66
C GLY A 131 -13.36 -9.84 -1.93
N ASP A 132 -12.79 -10.93 -2.44
CA ASP A 132 -11.58 -11.54 -1.90
C ASP A 132 -10.39 -10.55 -1.90
N LEU A 133 -10.21 -9.77 -2.98
CA LEU A 133 -9.15 -8.77 -3.04
C LEU A 133 -9.34 -7.66 -1.99
N ILE A 134 -10.56 -7.13 -1.86
CA ILE A 134 -10.87 -6.10 -0.88
C ILE A 134 -10.65 -6.64 0.54
N GLY A 135 -11.15 -7.84 0.83
CA GLY A 135 -10.98 -8.50 2.12
C GLY A 135 -9.52 -8.74 2.48
N LEU A 136 -8.70 -9.17 1.51
CA LEU A 136 -7.26 -9.36 1.70
C LEU A 136 -6.55 -8.02 1.96
N ILE A 137 -6.82 -6.98 1.17
CA ILE A 137 -6.25 -5.64 1.41
C ILE A 137 -6.65 -5.12 2.80
N PHE A 138 -7.91 -5.32 3.18
CA PHE A 138 -8.41 -4.96 4.50
C PHE A 138 -7.65 -5.69 5.61
N HIS A 139 -7.57 -7.02 5.55
CA HIS A 139 -6.90 -7.87 6.54
C HIS A 139 -5.45 -7.43 6.76
N GLU A 140 -4.68 -7.33 5.68
CA GLU A 140 -3.23 -7.12 5.72
C GLU A 140 -2.88 -5.69 6.18
N ILE A 141 -3.65 -4.68 5.75
CA ILE A 141 -3.46 -3.30 6.24
C ILE A 141 -3.91 -3.18 7.70
N SER A 142 -4.93 -3.94 8.12
CA SER A 142 -5.41 -3.91 9.50
C SER A 142 -4.32 -4.35 10.48
N HIS A 143 -3.36 -5.15 10.03
CA HIS A 143 -2.21 -5.50 10.86
C HIS A 143 -1.29 -4.34 11.24
N SER A 144 -1.31 -3.24 10.47
CA SER A 144 -0.66 -2.00 10.89
C SER A 144 -1.21 -1.45 12.21
N TYR A 145 -2.47 -1.76 12.55
CA TYR A 145 -3.09 -1.48 13.85
C TYR A 145 -2.93 -2.67 14.80
N PHE A 146 -3.31 -3.87 14.37
CA PHE A 146 -3.29 -5.10 15.18
C PHE A 146 -2.60 -6.26 14.45
N PRO A 147 -1.39 -6.68 14.80
CA PRO A 147 -0.77 -6.43 16.09
C PRO A 147 0.20 -5.24 16.12
N PHE A 148 0.66 -4.69 15.00
CA PHE A 148 1.92 -3.93 15.02
C PHE A 148 1.90 -2.65 15.85
N TYR A 149 0.79 -1.94 15.88
CA TYR A 149 0.67 -0.76 16.74
C TYR A 149 0.44 -1.14 18.21
N MET A 150 -0.27 -2.24 18.46
CA MET A 150 -0.63 -2.70 19.80
C MET A 150 0.41 -3.61 20.47
N GLY A 151 1.36 -4.15 19.70
CA GLY A 151 2.39 -5.08 20.18
C GLY A 151 1.88 -6.46 20.60
N THR A 152 0.80 -6.97 19.98
CA THR A 152 0.23 -8.30 20.31
C THR A 152 0.75 -9.40 19.36
N ASN A 153 0.38 -10.66 19.58
CA ASN A 153 0.55 -11.69 18.55
C ASN A 153 -0.65 -11.63 17.59
N GLU A 154 -0.44 -12.06 16.35
CA GLU A 154 -1.52 -12.33 15.38
C GLU A 154 -2.44 -13.45 15.86
#